data_AF-A0A327PP14-F1
#
_entry.id   AF-A0A327PP14-F1
#
_cell.length_a   1.000
_cell.length_b   1.000
_cell.length_c   1.000
_cell.angle_alpha   90.00
_cell.angle_beta   90.00
_cell.angle_gamma   90.00
#
_symmetry.space_group_name_H-M   'P 1'
#
loop_
_entity.id
_entity.type
_entity.pdbx_description
1 polymer ?
#
loop_
_entity_poly.entity_id
_entity_poly.type
_entity_poly.pdbx_seq_one_letter_code
_entity_poly.pdbx_strand_id
1 'polypeptide(L)'
;MSFEKGVELYKTGKFEEALVIFDGLVKATPDQPQLHLGRGRILSRLGKTEEALADFDLIISLEPYNTDFISDRAVVLHLLKRNEEALSELDRAANLDPKNPYRYSSRAYLKDRIGDLEGAIADYEKAIELDPEDAVSHNNKGLVEEKMGYQSKSKKSFEKADDLVGYKPTETPKSPEESSDLPKIGSKPDAKPIVPAQKKEMTFNHFLNTLGSVFNNSHTRKEFGNYLKGIFGGKKGG
;
A
#
# COMPACT_ATOMS: atom_id res chain seq x y z
N MET A 1 9.20 30.09 -6.46
CA MET A 1 7.98 29.26 -6.58
C MET A 1 7.47 29.02 -5.17
N SER A 2 6.17 29.14 -4.89
CA SER A 2 5.66 29.19 -3.51
C SER A 2 5.31 27.81 -2.93
N PHE A 3 5.30 27.71 -1.60
CA PHE A 3 4.93 26.51 -0.85
C PHE A 3 3.53 26.02 -1.20
N GLU A 4 2.56 26.94 -1.31
CA GLU A 4 1.16 26.63 -1.61
C GLU A 4 1.01 25.96 -2.97
N LYS A 5 1.78 26.42 -3.97
CA LYS A 5 1.81 25.79 -5.29
C LYS A 5 2.34 24.35 -5.21
N GLY A 6 3.39 24.12 -4.42
CA GLY A 6 3.94 22.77 -4.20
C GLY A 6 2.91 21.84 -3.55
N VAL A 7 2.18 22.34 -2.55
CA VAL A 7 1.10 21.59 -1.87
C VAL A 7 -0.04 21.26 -2.83
N GLU A 8 -0.45 22.20 -3.68
CA GLU A 8 -1.51 21.97 -4.65
C GLU A 8 -1.12 20.92 -5.70
N LEU A 9 0.12 20.97 -6.20
CA LEU A 9 0.66 19.95 -7.11
C LEU A 9 0.68 18.57 -6.45
N TYR A 10 1.07 18.48 -5.18
CA TYR A 10 1.01 17.23 -4.41
C TYR A 10 -0.42 16.68 -4.30
N LYS A 11 -1.39 17.55 -3.94
CA LYS A 11 -2.80 17.16 -3.81
C LYS A 11 -3.41 16.68 -5.13
N THR A 12 -2.98 17.27 -6.24
CA THR A 12 -3.44 16.91 -7.59
C THR A 12 -2.64 15.76 -8.22
N GLY A 13 -1.73 15.14 -7.47
CA GLY A 13 -0.97 13.96 -7.91
C GLY A 13 0.21 14.28 -8.84
N LYS A 14 0.55 15.56 -9.04
CA LYS A 14 1.68 16.02 -9.86
C LYS A 14 2.97 16.01 -9.05
N PHE A 15 3.40 14.82 -8.64
CA PHE A 15 4.46 14.65 -7.65
C PHE A 15 5.83 15.13 -8.15
N GLU A 16 6.17 14.92 -9.42
CA GLU A 16 7.43 15.38 -10.01
C GLU A 16 7.51 16.91 -10.07
N GLU A 17 6.40 17.57 -10.46
CA GLU A 17 6.33 19.03 -10.46
C GLU A 17 6.40 19.56 -9.02
N ALA A 18 5.70 18.92 -8.07
CA ALA A 18 5.77 19.28 -6.66
C ALA A 18 7.20 19.16 -6.12
N LEU A 19 7.93 18.10 -6.49
CA LEU A 19 9.30 17.87 -6.05
C LEU A 19 10.22 19.01 -6.45
N VAL A 20 10.12 19.50 -7.69
CA VAL A 20 10.92 20.65 -8.17
C VAL A 20 10.69 21.90 -7.31
N ILE A 21 9.45 22.13 -6.87
CA ILE A 21 9.12 23.24 -5.98
C ILE A 21 9.80 23.05 -4.64
N PHE A 22 9.61 21.89 -4.01
CA PHE A 22 10.12 21.60 -2.68
C PHE A 22 11.65 21.54 -2.62
N ASP A 23 12.32 21.03 -3.65
CA ASP A 23 13.79 21.10 -3.76
C ASP A 23 14.28 22.55 -3.80
N GLY A 24 13.59 23.41 -4.54
CA GLY A 24 13.89 24.85 -4.56
C GLY A 24 13.69 25.52 -3.19
N LEU A 25 12.63 25.16 -2.48
CA LEU A 25 12.32 25.71 -1.15
C LEU A 25 13.33 25.24 -0.09
N VAL A 26 13.62 23.94 -0.03
CA VAL A 26 14.62 23.38 0.89
C VAL A 26 16.00 23.98 0.63
N LYS A 27 16.38 24.21 -0.64
CA LYS A 27 17.65 24.87 -0.97
C LYS A 27 17.71 26.33 -0.50
N ALA A 28 16.58 27.04 -0.53
CA ALA A 28 16.52 28.45 -0.12
C ALA A 28 16.47 28.62 1.41
N THR A 29 15.77 27.73 2.10
CA THR A 29 15.55 27.77 3.56
C THR A 29 15.63 26.35 4.15
N PRO A 30 16.84 25.81 4.38
CA PRO A 30 17.04 24.41 4.76
C PRO A 30 16.68 24.07 6.21
N ASP A 31 16.33 25.07 7.02
CA ASP A 31 16.09 24.96 8.46
C ASP A 31 14.60 24.82 8.81
N GLN A 32 13.73 24.65 7.82
CA GLN A 32 12.27 24.59 7.98
C GLN A 32 11.76 23.14 7.92
N PRO A 33 11.39 22.51 9.06
CA PRO A 33 10.95 21.11 9.10
C PRO A 33 9.78 20.81 8.15
N GLN A 34 8.84 21.74 7.99
CA GLN A 34 7.69 21.62 7.10
C GLN A 34 8.07 21.44 5.62
N LEU A 35 9.22 21.97 5.19
CA LEU A 35 9.68 21.82 3.81
C LEU A 35 10.23 20.42 3.58
N HIS A 36 11.02 19.92 4.53
CA HIS A 36 11.52 18.55 4.52
C HIS A 36 10.38 17.54 4.68
N LEU A 37 9.38 17.81 5.52
CA LEU A 37 8.17 17.00 5.62
C LEU A 37 7.44 16.89 4.27
N GLY A 38 7.21 18.04 3.61
CA GLY A 38 6.55 18.06 2.31
C GLY A 38 7.34 17.32 1.25
N ARG A 39 8.66 17.55 1.19
CA ARG A 39 9.56 16.85 0.26
C ARG A 39 9.62 15.35 0.52
N GLY A 40 9.79 14.92 1.78
CA GLY A 40 9.81 13.52 2.19
C GLY A 40 8.53 12.78 1.81
N ARG A 41 7.35 13.41 1.98
CA ARG A 41 6.07 12.85 1.53
C ARG A 41 5.99 12.70 0.01
N ILE A 42 6.45 13.70 -0.75
CA ILE A 42 6.52 13.65 -2.21
C ILE A 42 7.47 12.54 -2.69
N LEU A 43 8.68 12.49 -2.13
CA LEU A 43 9.69 11.48 -2.43
C LEU A 43 9.16 10.06 -2.15
N SER A 44 8.43 9.89 -1.04
CA SER A 44 7.76 8.62 -0.71
C SER A 44 6.73 8.21 -1.76
N ARG A 45 5.92 9.16 -2.27
CA ARG A 45 4.95 8.89 -3.37
C ARG A 45 5.63 8.51 -4.68
N LEU A 46 6.81 9.06 -4.94
CA LEU A 46 7.64 8.75 -6.12
C LEU A 46 8.46 7.46 -5.97
N GLY A 47 8.37 6.77 -4.83
CA GLY A 47 9.16 5.57 -4.56
C GLY A 47 10.65 5.85 -4.25
N LYS A 48 11.03 7.11 -4.07
CA LYS A 48 12.38 7.54 -3.67
C LYS A 48 12.54 7.45 -2.15
N THR A 49 12.36 6.24 -1.62
CA THR A 49 12.15 6.01 -0.18
C THR A 49 13.39 6.30 0.67
N GLU A 50 14.61 6.09 0.16
CA GLU A 50 15.84 6.43 0.90
C GLU A 50 16.05 7.94 1.01
N GLU A 51 15.79 8.69 -0.07
CA GLU A 51 15.83 10.16 -0.04
C GLU A 51 14.75 10.71 0.91
N ALA A 52 13.56 10.10 0.91
CA ALA A 52 12.50 10.44 1.84
C ALA A 52 12.93 10.20 3.30
N LEU A 53 13.55 9.04 3.58
CA LEU A 53 14.00 8.71 4.93
C LEU A 53 15.01 9.75 5.45
N ALA A 54 15.93 10.24 4.61
CA ALA A 54 16.87 11.29 5.00
C ALA A 54 16.17 12.59 5.43
N ASP A 55 15.10 13.00 4.73
CA ASP A 55 14.29 14.15 5.16
C ASP A 55 13.57 13.88 6.48
N PHE A 56 13.03 12.67 6.68
CA PHE A 56 12.37 12.29 7.92
C PHE A 56 13.33 12.20 9.12
N ASP A 57 14.53 11.65 8.91
CA ASP A 57 15.58 11.60 9.94
C ASP A 57 15.99 13.01 10.38
N LEU A 58 16.10 13.96 9.42
CA LEU A 58 16.39 15.35 9.72
C LEU A 58 15.28 15.97 10.58
N ILE A 59 14.02 15.90 10.18
CA ILE A 59 12.93 16.55 10.95
C ILE A 59 12.72 15.91 12.32
N ILE A 60 12.98 14.60 12.47
CA ILE A 60 12.99 13.93 13.77
C ILE A 60 14.13 14.40 14.66
N SER A 61 15.30 14.71 14.10
CA SER A 61 16.42 15.27 14.88
C SER A 61 16.11 16.68 15.41
N LEU A 62 15.31 17.46 14.67
CA LEU A 62 14.89 18.81 15.04
C LEU A 62 13.74 18.79 16.06
N GLU A 63 12.77 17.89 15.86
CA GLU A 63 11.57 17.79 16.70
C GLU A 63 11.34 16.33 17.17
N PRO A 64 12.14 15.84 18.14
CA PRO A 64 12.14 14.42 18.52
C PRO A 64 10.86 13.94 19.22
N TYR A 65 9.95 14.84 19.59
CA TYR A 65 8.69 14.48 20.24
C TYR A 65 7.46 14.75 19.37
N ASN A 66 7.66 15.18 18.12
CA ASN A 66 6.57 15.40 17.19
C ASN A 66 6.06 14.04 16.67
N THR A 67 4.92 13.61 17.22
CA THR A 67 4.36 12.29 16.93
C THR A 67 3.88 12.12 15.49
N ASP A 68 3.54 13.21 14.79
CA ASP A 68 3.18 13.15 13.37
C ASP A 68 4.39 12.84 12.51
N PHE A 69 5.54 13.45 12.80
CA PHE A 69 6.79 13.15 12.10
C PHE A 69 7.23 11.71 12.37
N ILE A 70 7.09 11.24 13.61
CA ILE A 70 7.42 9.86 13.98
C ILE A 70 6.54 8.88 13.21
N SER A 71 5.23 9.14 13.13
CA SER A 71 4.29 8.30 12.36
C SER A 71 4.60 8.28 10.86
N ASP A 72 4.89 9.44 10.25
CA ASP A 72 5.24 9.50 8.82
C ASP A 72 6.56 8.79 8.52
N ARG A 73 7.56 8.93 9.40
CA ARG A 73 8.83 8.20 9.28
C ARG A 73 8.63 6.69 9.34
N ALA A 74 7.77 6.21 10.24
CA ALA A 74 7.43 4.79 10.33
C ALA A 74 6.81 4.25 9.03
N VAL A 75 6.00 5.04 8.32
CA VAL A 75 5.49 4.66 6.99
C VAL A 75 6.65 4.47 6.00
N VAL A 76 7.63 5.36 5.99
CA VAL A 76 8.80 5.23 5.09
C VAL A 76 9.66 4.02 5.44
N LEU A 77 9.89 3.77 6.74
CA LEU A 77 10.59 2.57 7.21
C LEU A 77 9.88 1.29 6.75
N HIS A 78 8.54 1.24 6.82
CA HIS A 78 7.77 0.12 6.29
C HIS A 78 7.91 -0.05 4.77
N LEU A 79 7.91 1.04 4.00
CA LEU A 79 8.15 0.98 2.55
C LEU A 79 9.54 0.40 2.22
N LEU A 80 10.54 0.69 3.06
CA LEU A 80 11.89 0.13 3.02
C LEU A 80 12.00 -1.30 3.59
N LYS A 81 10.88 -1.92 3.99
CA LYS A 81 10.84 -3.25 4.62
C LYS A 81 11.52 -3.33 5.99
N ARG A 82 11.78 -2.19 6.64
CA ARG A 82 12.32 -2.09 8.00
C ARG A 82 11.18 -2.09 9.01
N ASN A 83 10.44 -3.20 9.04
CA ASN A 83 9.15 -3.30 9.73
C ASN A 83 9.28 -3.21 11.26
N GLU A 84 10.34 -3.79 11.83
CA GLU A 84 10.60 -3.76 13.27
C GLU A 84 10.88 -2.33 13.76
N GLU A 85 11.65 -1.57 12.98
CA GLU A 85 11.92 -0.16 13.28
C GLU A 85 10.68 0.70 13.12
N ALA A 86 9.88 0.47 12.08
CA ALA A 86 8.60 1.13 11.89
C ALA A 86 7.65 0.88 13.08
N LEU A 87 7.57 -0.36 13.57
CA LEU A 87 6.74 -0.71 14.72
C LEU A 87 7.23 -0.02 15.99
N SER A 88 8.55 -0.02 16.24
CA SER A 88 9.14 0.68 17.38
C SER A 88 8.85 2.18 17.37
N GLU A 89 8.84 2.82 16.20
CA GLU A 89 8.51 4.25 16.09
C GLU A 89 7.02 4.50 16.35
N LEU A 90 6.12 3.63 15.88
CA LEU A 90 4.69 3.75 16.18
C LEU A 90 4.37 3.46 17.65
N ASP A 91 5.09 2.55 18.30
CA ASP A 91 5.02 2.35 19.75
C ASP A 91 5.45 3.60 20.51
N ARG A 92 6.55 4.23 20.08
CA ARG A 92 6.99 5.51 20.64
C ARG A 92 5.95 6.61 20.44
N ALA A 93 5.36 6.73 19.25
CA ALA A 93 4.33 7.73 18.97
C ALA A 93 3.07 7.52 19.86
N ALA A 94 2.63 6.27 20.04
CA ALA A 94 1.51 5.94 20.93
C ALA A 94 1.81 6.22 22.42
N ASN A 95 3.06 6.05 22.86
CA ASN A 95 3.47 6.38 24.22
C ASN A 95 3.56 7.89 24.48
N LEU A 96 3.97 8.67 23.47
CA LEU A 96 4.06 10.13 23.57
C LEU A 96 2.69 10.81 23.55
N ASP A 97 1.73 10.25 22.82
CA ASP A 97 0.38 10.81 22.65
C ASP A 97 -0.71 9.72 22.83
N PRO A 98 -0.88 9.20 24.06
CA PRO A 98 -1.72 8.02 24.34
C PRO A 98 -3.22 8.28 24.26
N LYS A 99 -3.64 9.55 24.10
CA LYS A 99 -5.06 9.93 23.98
C LYS A 99 -5.48 10.21 22.55
N ASN A 100 -4.56 10.09 21.60
CA ASN A 100 -4.85 10.34 20.21
C ASN A 100 -5.15 9.03 19.47
N PRO A 101 -6.38 8.82 18.98
CA PRO A 101 -6.78 7.59 18.29
C PRO A 101 -5.91 7.31 17.06
N TYR A 102 -5.38 8.35 16.40
CA TYR A 102 -4.55 8.21 15.20
C TYR A 102 -3.26 7.42 15.43
N ARG A 103 -2.70 7.44 16.65
CA ARG A 103 -1.48 6.68 16.98
C ARG A 103 -1.75 5.18 16.95
N TYR A 104 -2.89 4.78 17.49
CA TYR A 104 -3.32 3.39 17.50
C TYR A 104 -3.76 2.94 16.11
N SER A 105 -4.54 3.72 15.37
CA SER A 105 -4.96 3.34 14.02
C SER A 105 -3.78 3.24 13.04
N SER A 106 -2.77 4.10 13.17
CA SER A 106 -1.51 4.01 12.38
C SER A 106 -0.72 2.74 12.71
N ARG A 107 -0.60 2.40 14.01
CA ARG A 107 0.06 1.15 14.44
C ARG A 107 -0.70 -0.09 14.01
N ALA A 108 -2.04 -0.06 14.09
CA ALA A 108 -2.92 -1.12 13.63
C ALA A 108 -2.75 -1.37 12.13
N TYR A 109 -2.68 -0.30 11.33
CA TYR A 109 -2.42 -0.40 9.91
C TYR A 109 -1.10 -1.11 9.63
N LEU A 110 -0.01 -0.74 10.30
CA LEU A 110 1.26 -1.42 10.12
C LEU A 110 1.18 -2.90 10.53
N LYS A 111 0.59 -3.20 11.69
CA LYS A 111 0.41 -4.57 12.19
C LYS A 111 -0.38 -5.45 11.22
N ASP A 112 -1.46 -4.94 10.64
CA ASP A 112 -2.20 -5.62 9.58
C ASP A 112 -1.29 -5.94 8.37
N ARG A 113 -0.48 -4.97 7.94
CA ARG A 113 0.42 -5.14 6.78
C ARG A 113 1.54 -6.15 7.02
N ILE A 114 1.97 -6.34 8.27
CA ILE A 114 3.01 -7.31 8.64
C ILE A 114 2.45 -8.65 9.13
N GLY A 115 1.13 -8.79 9.22
CA GLY A 115 0.43 -10.04 9.56
C GLY A 115 0.11 -10.24 11.04
N ASP A 116 0.37 -9.25 11.91
CA ASP A 116 -0.09 -9.24 13.30
C ASP A 116 -1.56 -8.81 13.35
N LEU A 117 -2.46 -9.70 12.91
CA LEU A 117 -3.88 -9.40 12.75
C LEU A 117 -4.57 -9.19 14.12
N GLU A 118 -4.23 -10.00 15.11
CA GLU A 118 -4.74 -9.86 16.48
C GLU A 118 -4.31 -8.52 17.09
N GLY A 119 -3.03 -8.15 16.95
CA GLY A 119 -2.52 -6.87 17.42
C GLY A 119 -3.12 -5.67 16.67
N ALA A 120 -3.42 -5.82 15.37
CA ALA A 120 -4.10 -4.81 14.59
C ALA A 120 -5.54 -4.59 15.07
N ILE A 121 -6.30 -5.67 15.34
CA ILE A 121 -7.66 -5.56 15.90
C ILE A 121 -7.61 -4.85 17.25
N ALA A 122 -6.69 -5.22 18.14
CA ALA A 122 -6.56 -4.60 19.46
C ALA A 122 -6.27 -3.09 19.38
N ASP A 123 -5.41 -2.67 18.44
CA ASP A 123 -5.12 -1.25 18.25
C ASP A 123 -6.28 -0.49 17.60
N TYR A 124 -7.00 -1.08 16.64
CA TYR A 124 -8.22 -0.46 16.11
C TYR A 124 -9.31 -0.35 17.19
N GLU A 125 -9.45 -1.34 18.07
CA GLU A 125 -10.35 -1.25 19.22
C GLU A 125 -9.97 -0.11 20.16
N LYS A 126 -8.67 0.10 20.41
CA LYS A 126 -8.21 1.24 21.21
C LYS A 126 -8.46 2.58 20.53
N ALA A 127 -8.27 2.66 19.21
CA ALA A 127 -8.60 3.86 18.44
C ALA A 127 -10.10 4.19 18.54
N ILE A 128 -10.97 3.18 18.38
CA ILE A 128 -12.43 3.31 18.49
C ILE A 128 -12.88 3.67 19.92
N GLU A 129 -12.20 3.16 20.95
CA GLU A 129 -12.46 3.56 22.35
C GLU A 129 -12.22 5.06 22.56
N LEU A 130 -11.17 5.61 21.93
CA LEU A 130 -10.80 7.01 22.03
C LEU A 130 -11.65 7.91 21.13
N ASP A 131 -12.04 7.44 19.96
CA ASP A 131 -12.95 8.10 19.03
C ASP A 131 -13.96 7.11 18.43
N PRO A 132 -15.15 6.98 19.06
CA PRO A 132 -16.19 6.05 18.61
C PRO A 132 -16.79 6.37 17.24
N GLU A 133 -16.62 7.60 16.75
CA GLU A 133 -17.22 8.12 15.52
C GLU A 133 -16.26 8.04 14.32
N ASP A 134 -15.05 7.50 14.50
CA ASP A 134 -14.12 7.24 13.40
C ASP A 134 -14.55 6.03 12.56
N ALA A 135 -15.36 6.31 11.53
CA ALA A 135 -15.81 5.31 10.57
C ALA A 135 -14.64 4.55 9.89
N VAL A 136 -13.48 5.18 9.71
CA VAL A 136 -12.32 4.55 9.07
C VAL A 136 -11.75 3.46 9.96
N SER A 137 -11.64 3.70 11.27
CA SER A 137 -11.18 2.68 12.22
C SER A 137 -12.15 1.49 12.30
N HIS A 138 -13.47 1.73 12.29
CA HIS A 138 -14.47 0.64 12.23
C HIS A 138 -14.33 -0.18 10.93
N ASN A 139 -14.24 0.49 9.79
CA ASN A 139 -14.06 -0.18 8.50
C ASN A 139 -12.77 -1.01 8.46
N ASN A 140 -11.64 -0.42 8.89
CA ASN A 140 -10.36 -1.12 8.85
C ASN A 140 -10.32 -2.30 9.82
N LYS A 141 -10.94 -2.18 11.01
CA LYS A 141 -11.14 -3.32 11.90
C LYS A 141 -11.93 -4.43 11.21
N GLY A 142 -13.03 -4.09 10.52
CA GLY A 142 -13.83 -5.04 9.77
C GLY A 142 -13.05 -5.79 8.69
N LEU A 143 -12.13 -5.12 7.99
CA LEU A 143 -11.23 -5.76 7.02
C LEU A 143 -10.26 -6.75 7.67
N VAL A 144 -9.70 -6.41 8.83
CA VAL A 144 -8.80 -7.32 9.56
C VAL A 144 -9.57 -8.52 10.12
N GLU A 145 -10.77 -8.30 10.66
CA GLU A 145 -11.66 -9.37 11.13
C GLU A 145 -12.05 -10.33 10.00
N GLU A 146 -12.27 -9.83 8.78
CA GLU A 146 -12.53 -10.67 7.61
C GLU A 146 -11.31 -11.53 7.24
N LYS A 147 -10.09 -10.97 7.26
CA LYS A 147 -8.84 -11.74 7.05
C LYS A 147 -8.68 -12.87 8.06
N MET A 148 -9.18 -12.69 9.28
CA MET A 148 -9.21 -13.72 10.33
C MET A 148 -10.40 -14.70 10.22
N GLY A 149 -11.33 -14.47 9.31
CA GLY A 149 -12.53 -15.29 9.14
C GLY A 149 -13.67 -14.97 10.12
N TYR A 150 -13.60 -13.85 10.85
CA TYR A 150 -14.63 -13.42 11.80
C TYR A 150 -15.81 -12.70 11.13
N GLN A 151 -16.50 -13.40 10.23
CA GLN A 151 -17.56 -12.84 9.37
C GLN A 151 -18.62 -12.04 10.14
N SER A 152 -19.13 -12.57 11.26
CA SER A 152 -20.15 -11.87 12.05
C SER A 152 -19.65 -10.63 12.77
N LYS A 153 -18.36 -10.57 13.14
CA LYS A 153 -17.77 -9.38 13.75
C LYS A 153 -17.49 -8.32 12.68
N SER A 154 -16.86 -8.74 11.58
CA SER A 154 -16.57 -7.91 10.42
C SER A 154 -17.82 -7.19 9.89
N LYS A 155 -18.94 -7.92 9.73
CA LYS A 155 -20.23 -7.34 9.32
C LYS A 155 -20.68 -6.21 10.26
N LYS A 156 -20.58 -6.40 11.57
CA LYS A 156 -20.96 -5.37 12.56
C LYS A 156 -20.06 -4.14 12.48
N SER A 157 -18.75 -4.37 12.29
CA SER A 157 -17.77 -3.30 12.12
C SER A 157 -18.07 -2.46 10.88
N PHE A 158 -18.41 -3.10 9.75
CA PHE A 158 -18.83 -2.39 8.53
C PHE A 158 -20.16 -1.66 8.69
N GLU A 159 -21.18 -2.30 9.27
CA GLU A 159 -22.48 -1.66 9.54
C GLU A 159 -22.31 -0.38 10.37
N LYS A 160 -21.45 -0.42 11.41
CA LYS A 160 -21.16 0.77 12.20
C LYS A 160 -20.43 1.85 11.40
N ALA A 161 -19.47 1.48 10.53
CA ALA A 161 -18.80 2.44 9.65
C ALA A 161 -19.78 3.11 8.67
N ASP A 162 -20.67 2.32 8.06
CA ASP A 162 -21.71 2.77 7.12
C ASP A 162 -22.71 3.72 7.79
N ASP A 163 -23.19 3.36 8.99
CA ASP A 163 -24.10 4.17 9.80
C ASP A 163 -23.49 5.55 10.13
N LEU A 164 -22.20 5.58 10.49
CA LEU A 164 -21.48 6.82 10.82
C LEU A 164 -21.37 7.79 9.64
N VAL A 165 -21.21 7.27 8.41
CA VAL A 165 -21.12 8.09 7.19
C VAL A 165 -22.47 8.28 6.48
N GLY A 166 -23.54 7.70 7.02
CA GLY A 166 -24.87 7.73 6.42
C GLY A 166 -24.97 6.94 5.10
N TYR A 167 -24.04 6.03 4.84
CA TYR A 167 -24.12 5.14 3.70
C TYR A 167 -25.16 4.06 4.00
N LYS A 168 -26.12 3.90 3.09
CA LYS A 168 -27.07 2.79 3.13
C LYS A 168 -26.77 1.94 1.91
N PRO A 169 -26.30 0.70 2.07
CA PRO A 169 -26.21 -0.22 0.96
C PRO A 169 -27.61 -0.30 0.35
N THR A 170 -27.77 0.16 -0.90
CA THR A 170 -28.96 -0.22 -1.67
C THR A 170 -28.97 -1.73 -1.68
N GLU A 171 -30.10 -2.37 -1.35
CA GLU A 171 -30.26 -3.82 -1.44
C GLU A 171 -29.56 -4.27 -2.73
N THR A 172 -28.42 -4.93 -2.60
CA THR A 172 -27.83 -5.59 -3.75
C THR A 172 -28.94 -6.49 -4.25
N PRO A 173 -29.32 -6.42 -5.55
CA PRO A 173 -30.18 -7.45 -6.10
C PRO A 173 -29.54 -8.76 -5.66
N LYS A 174 -30.34 -9.66 -5.04
CA LYS A 174 -29.92 -11.02 -4.72
C LYS A 174 -28.96 -11.42 -5.82
N SER A 175 -27.71 -11.78 -5.49
CA SER A 175 -26.78 -12.33 -6.46
C SER A 175 -27.62 -13.24 -7.35
N PRO A 176 -27.76 -12.96 -8.66
CA PRO A 176 -28.70 -13.69 -9.50
C PRO A 176 -28.47 -15.15 -9.19
N GLU A 177 -29.53 -15.83 -8.72
CA GLU A 177 -29.53 -17.26 -8.37
C GLU A 177 -28.54 -17.93 -9.29
N GLU A 178 -27.47 -18.54 -8.72
CA GLU A 178 -26.32 -19.10 -9.44
C GLU A 178 -26.68 -19.34 -10.89
N SER A 179 -26.41 -18.36 -11.76
CA SER A 179 -26.71 -18.57 -13.16
C SER A 179 -25.80 -19.72 -13.54
N SER A 180 -26.43 -20.83 -13.94
CA SER A 180 -25.78 -22.11 -14.23
C SER A 180 -24.75 -22.04 -15.38
N ASP A 181 -24.49 -20.84 -15.88
CA ASP A 181 -23.67 -20.50 -17.03
C ASP A 181 -22.38 -19.75 -16.65
N LEU A 182 -22.14 -19.46 -15.36
CA LEU A 182 -20.77 -19.20 -14.91
C LEU A 182 -19.96 -20.50 -15.03
N PRO A 183 -18.73 -20.47 -15.58
CA PRO A 183 -17.90 -21.66 -15.61
C PRO A 183 -17.70 -22.13 -14.17
N LYS A 184 -18.24 -23.31 -13.86
CA LYS A 184 -18.05 -23.96 -12.56
C LYS A 184 -16.55 -24.03 -12.31
N ILE A 185 -16.06 -23.28 -11.31
CA ILE A 185 -14.76 -23.58 -10.74
C ILE A 185 -14.92 -24.97 -10.15
N GLY A 186 -14.41 -25.96 -10.87
CA GLY A 186 -14.47 -27.35 -10.46
C GLY A 186 -13.99 -27.44 -9.02
N SER A 187 -14.79 -28.11 -8.20
CA SER A 187 -14.41 -28.56 -6.87
C SER A 187 -12.95 -29.02 -6.90
N LYS A 188 -12.11 -28.41 -6.03
CA LYS A 188 -10.74 -28.89 -5.81
C LYS A 188 -10.82 -30.42 -5.67
N PRO A 189 -10.13 -31.20 -6.52
CA PRO A 189 -10.07 -32.63 -6.28
C PRO A 189 -9.44 -32.83 -4.90
N ASP A 190 -10.03 -33.73 -4.11
CA ASP A 190 -9.60 -34.04 -2.76
C ASP A 190 -8.07 -34.11 -2.69
N ALA A 191 -7.49 -33.21 -1.89
CA ALA A 191 -6.06 -33.15 -1.71
C ALA A 191 -5.61 -34.43 -0.99
N LYS A 192 -5.19 -35.43 -1.76
CA LYS A 192 -4.30 -36.46 -1.24
C LYS A 192 -3.04 -35.77 -0.73
N PRO A 193 -2.50 -36.15 0.44
CA PRO A 193 -1.34 -35.50 1.01
C PRO A 193 -0.20 -35.46 -0.02
N ILE A 194 0.19 -34.25 -0.41
CA ILE A 194 1.26 -34.00 -1.37
C ILE A 194 2.58 -34.27 -0.64
N VAL A 195 3.23 -35.38 -0.97
CA VAL A 195 4.67 -35.56 -0.71
C VAL A 195 5.41 -34.49 -1.52
N PRO A 196 6.38 -33.75 -0.97
CA PRO A 196 7.01 -32.64 -1.68
C PRO A 196 7.65 -33.13 -2.98
N ALA A 197 7.10 -32.71 -4.12
CA ALA A 197 7.71 -32.94 -5.42
C ALA A 197 8.92 -32.02 -5.56
N GLN A 198 10.08 -32.61 -5.86
CA GLN A 198 11.30 -31.87 -6.17
C GLN A 198 11.03 -30.87 -7.29
N LYS A 199 11.28 -29.59 -6.99
CA LYS A 199 11.20 -28.48 -7.94
C LYS A 199 12.29 -28.69 -8.99
N LYS A 200 11.95 -29.25 -10.15
CA LYS A 200 12.87 -29.31 -11.30
C LYS A 200 12.90 -27.93 -11.93
N GLU A 201 13.91 -27.14 -11.60
CA GLU A 201 14.15 -25.85 -12.25
C GLU A 201 14.48 -26.06 -13.73
N MET A 202 13.91 -25.20 -14.57
CA MET A 202 14.19 -25.19 -16.00
C MET A 202 15.64 -24.73 -16.20
N THR A 203 16.49 -25.58 -16.77
CA THR A 203 17.90 -25.23 -16.95
C THR A 203 18.03 -24.13 -18.02
N PHE A 204 18.98 -23.21 -17.81
CA PHE A 204 19.27 -22.13 -18.76
C PHE A 204 19.52 -22.64 -20.19
N ASN A 205 20.07 -23.85 -20.32
CA ASN A 205 20.27 -24.50 -21.62
C ASN A 205 18.95 -24.88 -22.31
N HIS A 206 17.93 -25.27 -21.55
CA HIS A 206 16.61 -25.53 -22.11
C HIS A 206 15.93 -24.23 -22.57
N PHE A 207 16.11 -23.15 -21.82
CA PHE A 207 15.64 -21.81 -22.21
C PHE A 207 16.31 -21.32 -23.51
N LEU A 208 17.63 -21.46 -23.62
CA LEU A 208 18.37 -21.07 -24.83
C LEU A 208 18.03 -21.94 -26.05
N ASN A 209 17.80 -23.24 -25.86
CA ASN A 209 17.35 -24.11 -26.96
C ASN A 209 15.95 -23.75 -27.46
N THR A 210 15.04 -23.41 -26.55
CA THR A 210 13.70 -22.93 -26.93
C THR A 210 13.80 -21.60 -27.70
N LEU A 211 14.62 -20.65 -27.24
CA LEU A 211 14.91 -19.41 -27.96
C LEU A 211 15.54 -19.66 -29.34
N GLY A 212 16.49 -20.60 -29.44
CA GLY A 212 17.13 -20.96 -30.71
C GLY A 212 16.14 -21.54 -31.73
N SER A 213 15.14 -22.32 -31.27
CA SER A 213 14.12 -22.88 -32.16
C SER A 213 13.22 -21.81 -32.79
N VAL A 214 12.96 -20.71 -32.08
CA VAL A 214 12.24 -19.53 -32.60
C VAL A 214 12.98 -18.90 -33.78
N PHE A 215 14.31 -18.91 -33.79
CA PHE A 215 15.12 -18.32 -34.87
C PHE A 215 15.45 -19.27 -36.03
N ASN A 216 15.15 -20.56 -35.92
CA ASN A 216 15.34 -21.51 -37.02
C ASN A 216 14.10 -21.69 -37.90
N ASN A 217 12.89 -21.40 -37.39
CA ASN A 217 11.66 -21.45 -38.18
C ASN A 217 11.32 -20.06 -38.78
N SER A 218 11.16 -20.00 -40.10
CA SER A 218 10.84 -18.76 -40.83
C SER A 218 9.45 -18.20 -40.45
N HIS A 219 8.47 -19.08 -40.18
CA HIS A 219 7.13 -18.67 -39.75
C HIS A 219 7.16 -18.00 -38.36
N THR A 220 7.86 -18.61 -37.41
CA THR A 220 7.93 -18.14 -36.02
C THR A 220 8.72 -16.84 -35.90
N ARG A 221 9.77 -16.65 -36.73
CA ARG A 221 10.46 -15.37 -36.87
C ARG A 221 9.54 -14.24 -37.35
N LYS A 222 8.63 -14.53 -38.28
CA LYS A 222 7.68 -13.55 -38.82
C LYS A 222 6.64 -13.14 -37.77
N GLU A 223 6.12 -14.10 -37.00
CA GLU A 223 5.20 -13.81 -35.90
C GLU A 223 5.85 -13.00 -34.78
N PHE A 224 7.07 -13.36 -34.39
CA PHE A 224 7.84 -12.61 -33.39
C PHE A 224 8.16 -11.18 -33.86
N GLY A 225 8.50 -11.00 -35.14
CA GLY A 225 8.70 -9.68 -35.74
C GLY A 225 7.43 -8.83 -35.78
N ASN A 226 6.27 -9.43 -36.06
CA ASN A 226 4.98 -8.73 -36.01
C ASN A 226 4.61 -8.32 -34.57
N TYR A 227 4.87 -9.19 -33.61
CA TYR A 227 4.68 -8.89 -32.18
C TYR A 227 5.53 -7.70 -31.73
N LEU A 228 6.83 -7.68 -32.07
CA LEU A 228 7.71 -6.55 -31.74
C LEU A 228 7.29 -5.26 -32.45
N LYS A 229 6.83 -5.33 -33.70
CA LYS A 229 6.24 -4.16 -34.39
C LYS A 229 4.96 -3.66 -33.71
N GLY A 230 4.16 -4.55 -33.11
CA GLY A 230 3.00 -4.16 -32.30
C GLY A 230 3.39 -3.40 -31.02
N ILE A 231 4.52 -3.76 -30.42
CA ILE A 231 5.02 -3.11 -29.19
C ILE A 231 5.72 -1.78 -29.49
N PHE A 232 6.47 -1.69 -30.59
CA PHE A 232 7.35 -0.53 -30.86
C PHE A 232 6.93 0.33 -32.06
N GLY A 233 5.96 -0.10 -32.87
CA GLY A 233 5.54 0.60 -34.10
C GLY A 233 4.41 1.61 -33.94
N GLY A 234 3.79 1.70 -32.76
CA GLY A 234 2.66 2.58 -32.49
C GLY A 234 3.04 4.03 -32.14
N LYS A 235 3.73 4.74 -33.04
CA LYS A 235 3.75 6.22 -33.05
C LYS A 235 4.26 6.77 -34.39
N LYS A 236 3.33 7.07 -35.31
CA LYS A 236 3.41 8.17 -36.27
C LYS A 236 2.07 8.34 -36.99
N GLY A 237 1.45 9.51 -36.83
CA GLY A 237 0.35 10.01 -37.67
C GLY A 237 -0.94 10.28 -36.90
N GLY A 238 -1.18 11.56 -36.57
CA GLY A 238 -2.37 12.08 -35.90
C GLY A 238 -2.01 13.27 -35.02
#